data_AF-X1IW50-F1
#
_entry.id   AF-X1IW50-F1
#
_cell.length_a   1.000
_cell.length_b   1.000
_cell.length_c   1.000
_cell.angle_alpha   90.00
_cell.angle_beta   90.00
_cell.angle_gamma   90.00
#
_symmetry.space_group_name_H-M   'P 1'
#
loop_
_entity.id
_entity.type
_entity.pdbx_description
1 polymer ?
#
loop_
_entity_poly.entity_id
_entity_poly.type
_entity_poly.pdbx_seq_one_letter_code
_entity_poly.pdbx_strand_id
1 'polypeptide(L)' 'VSSVSTMWDMFYGVTLSTTNYDSLLIGWSQLVLHNSVTFHGGNSQYSTGAATTARASIINNYSWTIIDGGQVP' A
#
# COMPACT_ATOMS: atom_id res chain seq x y z
N VAL A 1 1.68 11.09 -4.49
CA VAL A 1 2.66 10.01 -4.24
C VAL A 1 3.83 10.02 -5.22
N SER A 2 3.62 10.40 -6.49
CA SER A 2 4.65 10.48 -7.53
C SER A 2 5.76 11.53 -7.33
N SER A 3 6.03 11.98 -6.11
CA SER A 3 7.18 12.84 -5.76
C SER A 3 7.76 12.53 -4.39
N VAL A 4 7.32 11.45 -3.72
CA VAL A 4 7.83 11.07 -2.41
C VAL A 4 8.97 10.07 -2.54
N SER A 5 9.98 10.23 -1.69
CA SER A 5 11.12 9.30 -1.59
C SER A 5 10.94 8.27 -0.48
N THR A 6 10.19 8.60 0.58
CA THR A 6 9.87 7.70 1.69
C THR A 6 8.52 8.04 2.31
N MET A 7 7.81 7.01 2.76
CA MET A 7 6.54 7.09 3.50
C MET A 7 6.61 6.19 4.76
N TRP A 8 7.78 6.14 5.40
CA TRP A 8 8.05 5.25 6.53
C TRP A 8 7.08 5.42 7.70
N ASP A 9 6.63 6.64 8.01
CA ASP A 9 5.75 6.92 9.15
C ASP A 9 4.30 7.28 8.74
N MET A 10 3.93 7.11 7.47
CA MET A 10 2.69 7.69 6.94
C MET A 10 1.43 7.27 7.71
N PHE A 11 1.33 6.00 8.10
CA PHE A 11 0.26 5.49 8.96
C PHE A 11 0.80 4.69 10.15
N TYR A 12 2.01 4.97 10.61
CA TYR A 12 2.61 4.25 11.74
C TYR A 12 1.70 4.33 12.99
N GLY A 13 1.40 3.19 13.59
CA GLY A 13 0.49 3.10 14.74
C GLY A 13 -1.00 3.35 14.45
N VAL A 14 -1.36 3.62 13.19
CA VAL A 14 -2.75 3.86 12.76
C VAL A 14 -3.33 2.61 12.10
N THR A 15 -4.65 2.44 12.19
CA THR A 15 -5.39 1.40 11.47
C THR A 15 -6.45 2.06 10.60
N LEU A 16 -6.31 1.96 9.28
CA LEU A 16 -7.38 2.33 8.36
C LEU A 16 -8.41 1.20 8.29
N SER A 17 -9.66 1.52 7.95
CA SER A 17 -10.63 0.49 7.60
C SER A 17 -10.17 -0.26 6.35
N THR A 18 -10.48 -1.56 6.27
CA THR A 18 -10.12 -2.39 5.11
C THR A 18 -10.58 -1.77 3.80
N THR A 19 -11.81 -1.25 3.73
CA THR A 19 -12.35 -0.59 2.54
C THR A 19 -11.52 0.63 2.11
N ASN A 20 -11.07 1.45 3.06
CA ASN A 20 -10.26 2.62 2.75
C ASN A 20 -8.84 2.22 2.32
N TYR A 21 -8.28 1.19 2.93
CA TYR A 21 -6.96 0.68 2.57
C TYR A 21 -6.99 0.00 1.19
N ASP A 22 -8.02 -0.77 0.89
CA ASP A 22 -8.25 -1.35 -0.44
C ASP A 22 -8.32 -0.27 -1.51
N SER A 23 -9.14 0.77 -1.26
CA SER A 23 -9.30 1.89 -2.19
C SER A 23 -7.98 2.62 -2.43
N LEU A 24 -7.16 2.79 -1.39
CA LEU A 24 -5.84 3.40 -1.48
C LEU A 24 -4.90 2.55 -2.36
N LEU A 25 -4.80 1.24 -2.09
CA LEU A 25 -3.93 0.35 -2.85
C LEU A 25 -4.36 0.25 -4.32
N ILE A 26 -5.66 0.07 -4.57
CA ILE A 26 -6.21 0.01 -5.93
C ILE A 26 -5.94 1.31 -6.67
N GLY A 27 -6.23 2.46 -6.05
CA GLY A 27 -5.98 3.77 -6.66
C GLY A 27 -4.50 4.00 -6.97
N TRP A 28 -3.59 3.62 -6.07
CA TRP A 28 -2.15 3.77 -6.30
C TRP A 28 -1.62 2.85 -7.38
N SER A 29 -2.17 1.63 -7.50
CA SER A 29 -1.75 0.68 -8.54
C SER A 29 -1.99 1.16 -9.97
N GLN A 30 -2.85 2.17 -10.15
CA GLN A 30 -3.18 2.78 -11.45
C GLN A 30 -2.30 3.99 -11.81
N LEU A 31 -1.41 4.43 -10.91
CA LEU A 31 -0.54 5.58 -11.12
C LEU A 31 0.86 5.13 -11.55
N VAL A 32 1.59 6.05 -12.17
CA VAL A 32 3.05 5.94 -12.30
C VAL A 32 3.67 6.35 -10.97
N LEU A 33 4.26 5.39 -10.27
CA LEU A 33 4.86 5.57 -8.94
C LEU A 33 6.37 5.74 -9.02
N HIS A 34 6.97 6.35 -7.99
CA HIS A 34 8.42 6.31 -7.82
C HIS A 34 8.87 4.91 -7.46
N ASN A 35 10.04 4.50 -7.94
CA ASN A 35 10.61 3.22 -7.56
C ASN A 35 11.21 3.25 -6.16
N SER A 36 11.27 2.08 -5.52
CA SER A 36 12.00 1.83 -4.28
C SER A 36 11.56 2.66 -3.08
N VAL A 37 10.26 2.97 -3.01
CA VAL A 37 9.67 3.67 -1.85
C VAL A 37 9.30 2.67 -0.77
N THR A 38 9.61 3.00 0.49
CA THR A 38 9.07 2.30 1.65
C THR A 38 7.82 3.00 2.16
N PHE A 39 6.72 2.26 2.26
CA PHE A 39 5.42 2.74 2.72
C PHE A 39 4.94 1.92 3.92
N HIS A 40 4.57 2.62 4.99
CA HIS A 40 3.96 1.98 6.15
C HIS A 40 2.46 2.26 6.19
N GLY A 41 1.67 1.22 5.92
CA GLY A 41 0.21 1.20 6.00
C GLY A 41 -0.36 1.04 7.42
N GLY A 42 0.48 1.17 8.45
CA GLY A 42 0.11 0.90 9.83
C GLY A 42 -0.31 -0.54 10.08
N ASN A 43 -1.35 -0.74 10.91
CA ASN A 43 -1.96 -2.06 11.14
C ASN A 43 -3.09 -2.37 10.15
N SER A 44 -3.22 -1.59 9.07
CA SER A 44 -4.31 -1.74 8.10
C SER A 44 -4.18 -3.06 7.34
N GLN A 45 -5.31 -3.71 7.07
CA GLN A 45 -5.36 -4.96 6.31
C GLN A 45 -6.03 -4.73 4.96
N TYR A 46 -5.62 -5.50 3.94
CA TYR A 46 -6.21 -5.45 2.61
C TYR A 46 -7.08 -6.69 2.32
N SER A 47 -8.14 -6.50 1.54
CA SER A 47 -9.03 -7.59 1.11
C SER A 47 -8.39 -8.50 0.07
N THR A 48 -8.95 -9.70 -0.09
CA THR A 48 -8.67 -10.57 -1.24
C THR A 48 -9.08 -9.90 -2.57
N GLY A 49 -8.59 -10.44 -3.69
CA GLY A 49 -9.00 -10.00 -5.02
C GLY A 49 -8.26 -8.73 -5.46
N ALA A 50 -9.00 -7.67 -5.79
CA ALA A 50 -8.44 -6.47 -6.43
C ALA A 50 -7.35 -5.79 -5.58
N ALA A 51 -7.55 -5.71 -4.26
CA ALA A 51 -6.58 -5.08 -3.36
C ALA A 51 -5.29 -5.92 -3.22
N THR A 52 -5.39 -7.26 -3.11
CA THR A 52 -4.23 -8.16 -3.17
C THR A 52 -3.43 -7.97 -4.45
N THR A 53 -4.09 -7.95 -5.62
CA THR A 53 -3.44 -7.75 -6.92
C THR A 53 -2.80 -6.36 -7.02
N ALA A 54 -3.50 -5.33 -6.54
CA ALA A 54 -2.99 -3.96 -6.52
C ALA A 54 -1.72 -3.83 -5.65
N ARG A 55 -1.74 -4.38 -4.43
CA ARG A 55 -0.57 -4.42 -3.53
C ARG A 55 0.60 -5.14 -4.18
N ALA A 56 0.37 -6.31 -4.77
CA ALA A 56 1.41 -7.07 -5.45
C ALA A 56 1.98 -6.30 -6.65
N SER A 57 1.13 -5.62 -7.44
CA SER A 57 1.55 -4.78 -8.57
C SER A 57 2.46 -3.65 -8.11
N ILE A 58 2.09 -2.94 -7.03
CA ILE A 58 2.90 -1.84 -6.47
C ILE A 58 4.29 -2.36 -6.04
N ILE A 59 4.34 -3.48 -5.32
CA ILE A 59 5.60 -4.08 -4.87
C ILE A 59 6.45 -4.52 -6.06
N ASN A 60 5.88 -5.30 -6.98
CA ASN A 60 6.63 -5.95 -8.04
C ASN A 60 7.09 -4.97 -9.13
N ASN A 61 6.23 -4.04 -9.53
CA ASN A 61 6.52 -3.13 -10.65
C ASN A 61 7.37 -1.94 -10.23
N TYR A 62 7.24 -1.49 -8.98
CA TYR A 62 7.95 -0.32 -8.47
C TYR A 62 8.98 -0.63 -7.39
N SER A 63 9.20 -1.91 -7.06
CA SER A 63 10.14 -2.32 -6.00
C SER A 63 9.81 -1.68 -4.64
N TRP A 64 8.53 -1.45 -4.35
CA TRP A 64 8.10 -0.88 -3.07
C TRP A 64 8.25 -1.88 -1.94
N THR A 65 8.56 -1.38 -0.74
CA THR A 65 8.42 -2.15 0.50
C THR A 65 7.17 -1.66 1.23
N ILE A 66 6.16 -2.51 1.38
CA ILE A 66 4.91 -2.17 2.07
C ILE A 66 4.87 -2.92 3.41
N ILE A 67 4.78 -2.15 4.50
CA ILE A 67 4.64 -2.65 5.87
C ILE A 67 3.22 -2.38 6.33
N ASP A 68 2.40 -3.43 6.42
CA ASP A 68 0.99 -3.37 6.77
C ASP A 68 0.54 -4.60 7.57
N GLY A 69 -0.73 -4.65 7.96
CA GLY A 69 -1.34 -5.75 8.72
C GLY A 69 -1.60 -7.02 7.89
N GLY A 70 -1.15 -7.06 6.64
CA GLY A 70 -1.36 -8.19 5.73
C GLY A 70 -2.76 -8.27 5.15
N GLN A 71 -3.07 -9.42 4.53
CA GLN A 71 -4.40 -9.68 4.01
C GLN A 71 -5.37 -9.97 5.16
N VAL A 72 -6.63 -9.58 5.01
CA VAL A 72 -7.70 -10.01 5.93
C VAL A 72 -7.76 -11.55 6.01
N PRO A 73 -8.12 -12.12 7.19
CA PRO A 73 -8.29 -13.57 7.37
C PRO A 73 -9.31 -14.22 6.44
#